data_AF-A0A545T1Q7-F1
#
_entry.id   AF-A0A545T1Q7-F1
#
_cell.length_a   1.000
_cell.length_b   1.000
_cell.length_c   1.000
_cell.angle_alpha   90.00
_cell.angle_beta   90.00
_cell.angle_gamma   90.00
#
_symmetry.space_group_name_H-M   'P 1'
#
loop_
_entity.id
_entity.type
_entity.pdbx_description
1 polymer ?
#
loop_
_entity_poly.entity_id
_entity_poly.type
_entity_poly.pdbx_seq_one_letter_code
_entity_poly.pdbx_strand_id
1 'polypeptide(L)'
;MLYRSLGAGSFQDFWKFWNPIWSYYLAKYSFLPLKKIFPVWLSIILTFAISGALHDLAIVLLTQKLSFIITIWFSIMGAVLVSLSRLKITYTTFPLVIRGLINLGLILLSYGIAKLLLIAVDG
;
A
#
# COMPACT_ATOMS: atom_id res chain seq x y z
N MET A 1 17.25 -3.64 0.92
CA MET A 1 15.84 -3.41 0.52
C MET A 1 15.35 -2.06 1.01
N LEU A 2 15.38 -1.81 2.32
CA LEU A 2 14.94 -0.53 2.94
C LEU A 2 15.56 0.73 2.32
N TYR A 3 16.89 0.78 2.15
CA TYR A 3 17.57 1.92 1.51
C TYR A 3 17.02 2.23 0.11
N ARG A 4 16.78 1.19 -0.71
CA ARG A 4 16.24 1.33 -2.07
C ARG A 4 14.75 1.69 -2.07
N SER A 5 14.01 1.20 -1.09
CA SER A 5 12.58 1.47 -0.93
C SER A 5 12.32 2.89 -0.47
N LEU A 6 12.88 3.30 0.67
CA LEU A 6 12.77 4.68 1.17
C LEU A 6 13.36 5.68 0.17
N GLY A 7 14.48 5.31 -0.44
CA GLY A 7 15.10 6.05 -1.51
C GLY A 7 14.41 5.90 -2.87
N ALA A 8 13.21 5.33 -3.01
CA ALA A 8 12.54 5.20 -4.29
C ALA A 8 12.09 6.57 -4.84
N GLY A 9 12.00 6.71 -6.16
CA GLY A 9 11.67 7.98 -6.82
C GLY A 9 10.20 8.10 -7.23
N SER A 10 9.44 7.06 -6.91
CA SER A 10 8.00 6.96 -7.12
C SER A 10 7.43 6.04 -6.04
N PHE A 11 6.16 6.24 -5.69
CA PHE A 11 5.51 5.40 -4.68
C PHE A 11 5.32 3.97 -5.21
N GLN A 12 5.21 3.79 -6.53
CA GLN A 12 5.17 2.47 -7.14
C GLN A 12 6.48 1.69 -6.92
N ASP A 13 7.64 2.34 -7.10
CA ASP A 13 8.93 1.70 -6.90
C ASP A 13 9.25 1.45 -5.42
N PHE A 14 8.75 2.31 -4.52
CA PHE A 14 8.81 2.07 -3.08
C PHE A 14 8.30 0.66 -2.74
N TRP A 15 7.12 0.31 -3.23
CA TRP A 15 6.49 -1.00 -2.96
C TRP A 15 7.20 -2.16 -3.65
N LYS A 16 7.78 -1.96 -4.84
CA LYS A 16 8.61 -2.98 -5.49
C LYS A 16 9.83 -3.34 -4.65
N PHE A 17 10.45 -2.36 -3.98
CA PHE A 17 11.68 -2.56 -3.21
C PHE A 17 11.45 -2.86 -1.72
N TRP A 18 10.28 -2.52 -1.18
CA TRP A 18 9.97 -2.69 0.25
C TRP A 18 10.08 -4.16 0.67
N ASN A 19 9.36 -5.03 -0.04
CA ASN A 19 9.45 -6.48 0.14
C ASN A 19 9.23 -7.18 -1.22
N PRO A 20 10.29 -7.35 -2.02
CA PRO A 20 10.20 -7.91 -3.37
C PRO A 20 9.59 -9.32 -3.42
N ILE A 21 9.84 -10.13 -2.40
CA ILE A 21 9.27 -11.49 -2.32
C ILE A 21 7.76 -11.38 -2.17
N TRP A 22 7.29 -10.60 -1.20
CA TRP A 22 5.86 -10.37 -0.98
C TRP A 22 5.18 -9.76 -2.21
N SER A 23 5.79 -8.74 -2.81
CA SER A 23 5.29 -8.11 -4.03
C SER A 23 5.20 -9.09 -5.20
N TYR A 24 6.14 -10.01 -5.35
CA TYR A 24 6.09 -11.06 -6.38
C TYR A 24 4.90 -12.00 -6.17
N TYR A 25 4.68 -12.49 -4.94
CA TYR A 25 3.56 -13.37 -4.64
C TYR A 25 2.22 -12.68 -4.82
N LEU A 26 2.07 -11.44 -4.35
CA LEU A 26 0.86 -10.65 -4.59
C LEU A 26 0.63 -10.40 -6.09
N ALA A 27 1.68 -10.11 -6.84
CA ALA A 27 1.56 -9.94 -8.29
C ALA A 27 1.03 -11.22 -8.96
N LYS A 28 1.60 -12.38 -8.58
CA LYS A 28 1.27 -13.68 -9.17
C LYS A 28 -0.13 -14.18 -8.78
N TYR A 29 -0.48 -14.10 -7.49
CA TYR A 29 -1.67 -14.76 -6.93
C TYR A 29 -2.84 -13.82 -6.68
N SER A 30 -2.64 -12.50 -6.69
CA SER A 30 -3.71 -11.52 -6.52
C SER A 30 -3.87 -10.63 -7.75
N PHE A 31 -2.85 -9.87 -8.14
CA PHE A 31 -2.96 -8.89 -9.22
C PHE A 31 -3.25 -9.52 -10.58
N LEU A 32 -2.49 -10.54 -11.00
CA LEU A 32 -2.66 -11.17 -12.32
C LEU A 32 -4.05 -11.81 -12.49
N PRO A 33 -4.59 -12.56 -11.51
CA PRO A 33 -5.98 -13.02 -11.55
C PRO A 33 -6.99 -11.87 -11.61
N LEU A 34 -6.86 -10.86 -10.74
CA LEU A 34 -7.79 -9.73 -10.67
C LEU A 34 -7.80 -8.92 -11.97
N LYS A 35 -6.63 -8.72 -12.60
CA LYS A 35 -6.50 -7.98 -13.86
C LYS A 35 -7.25 -8.62 -15.03
N LYS A 36 -7.57 -9.92 -14.96
CA LYS A 36 -8.39 -10.60 -15.98
C LYS A 36 -9.87 -10.21 -15.89
N ILE A 37 -10.31 -9.70 -14.74
CA ILE A 37 -11.71 -9.43 -14.42
C ILE A 37 -11.95 -7.92 -14.30
N PHE A 38 -11.00 -7.20 -13.70
CA PHE A 38 -11.10 -5.79 -13.35
C PHE A 38 -10.09 -4.94 -14.12
N PRO A 39 -10.36 -3.63 -14.28
CA PRO A 39 -9.36 -2.72 -14.84
C PRO A 39 -8.12 -2.65 -13.93
N VAL A 40 -6.98 -2.29 -14.52
CA VAL A 40 -5.66 -2.32 -13.85
C VAL A 40 -5.66 -1.55 -12.54
N TRP A 41 -6.27 -0.36 -12.51
CA TRP A 41 -6.31 0.50 -11.33
C TRP A 41 -7.03 -0.18 -10.15
N LEU A 42 -8.17 -0.81 -10.41
CA LEU A 42 -8.95 -1.50 -9.38
C LEU A 42 -8.23 -2.76 -8.92
N SER A 43 -7.61 -3.48 -9.85
CA SER A 43 -6.80 -4.66 -9.54
C SER A 43 -5.64 -4.36 -8.58
N ILE A 44 -5.01 -3.18 -8.72
CA ILE A 44 -3.96 -2.73 -7.80
C ILE A 44 -4.56 -2.47 -6.41
N ILE A 45 -5.64 -1.70 -6.30
CA ILE A 45 -6.27 -1.38 -5.01
C ILE A 45 -6.70 -2.66 -4.29
N LEU A 46 -7.36 -3.59 -4.99
CA LEU A 46 -7.78 -4.87 -4.44
C LEU A 46 -6.58 -5.74 -4.03
N THR A 47 -5.47 -5.71 -4.78
CA THR A 47 -4.25 -6.43 -4.38
C THR A 47 -3.67 -5.88 -3.08
N PHE A 48 -3.69 -4.55 -2.91
CA PHE A 48 -3.32 -3.92 -1.64
C PHE A 48 -4.29 -4.29 -0.52
N ALA A 49 -5.60 -4.28 -0.76
CA ALA A 49 -6.60 -4.70 0.21
C ALA A 49 -6.39 -6.15 0.67
N ILE A 50 -6.15 -7.08 -0.27
CA ILE A 50 -5.82 -8.48 0.04
C ILE A 50 -4.55 -8.57 0.88
N SER A 51 -3.51 -7.80 0.52
CA SER A 51 -2.29 -7.72 1.34
C SER A 51 -2.62 -7.28 2.76
N GLY A 52 -3.40 -6.21 2.94
CA GLY A 52 -3.79 -5.72 4.25
C GLY A 52 -4.63 -6.74 5.04
N ALA A 53 -5.56 -7.43 4.39
CA ALA A 53 -6.39 -8.47 5.00
C ALA A 53 -5.56 -9.65 5.51
N LEU A 54 -4.47 -10.02 4.80
CA LEU A 54 -3.55 -11.06 5.28
C LEU A 54 -2.79 -10.62 6.55
N HIS A 55 -2.48 -9.33 6.69
CA HIS A 55 -1.85 -8.80 7.90
C HIS A 55 -2.85 -8.73 9.06
N ASP A 56 -4.06 -8.23 8.80
CA ASP A 56 -5.13 -8.24 9.81
C ASP A 56 -5.44 -9.67 10.26
N LEU A 57 -5.51 -10.64 9.35
CA LEU A 57 -5.69 -12.05 9.68
C LEU A 57 -4.59 -12.55 10.63
N ALA A 58 -3.32 -12.20 10.37
CA ALA A 58 -2.23 -12.56 11.28
C ALA A 58 -2.42 -11.95 12.69
N ILE A 59 -2.87 -10.70 12.77
CA ILE A 59 -3.18 -10.04 14.05
C ILE A 59 -4.36 -10.73 14.74
N VAL A 60 -5.43 -11.04 14.02
CA VAL A 60 -6.62 -11.72 14.56
C VAL A 60 -6.24 -13.08 15.12
N LEU A 61 -5.43 -13.87 14.40
CA LEU A 61 -4.98 -15.18 14.87
C LEU A 61 -4.15 -15.10 16.16
N LEU A 62 -3.34 -14.05 16.31
CA LEU A 62 -2.50 -13.84 17.51
C LEU A 62 -3.27 -13.24 18.69
N THR A 63 -4.18 -12.31 18.43
CA THR A 63 -4.85 -11.50 19.47
C THR A 63 -6.26 -11.95 19.79
N GLN A 64 -6.86 -12.79 18.92
CA GLN A 64 -8.26 -13.20 18.96
C GLN A 64 -9.25 -12.02 18.92
N LYS A 65 -8.81 -10.87 18.41
CA LYS A 65 -9.63 -9.65 18.27
C LYS A 65 -9.73 -9.27 16.80
N LEU A 66 -10.96 -9.08 16.32
CA LEU A 66 -11.20 -8.59 14.96
C LEU A 66 -10.59 -7.20 14.77
N SER A 67 -9.88 -7.01 13.67
CA SER A 67 -9.29 -5.74 13.28
C SER A 67 -9.29 -5.61 11.76
N PHE A 68 -9.55 -4.41 11.26
CA PHE A 68 -9.57 -4.10 9.82
C PHE A 68 -8.68 -2.91 9.46
N ILE A 69 -7.88 -2.42 10.42
CA ILE A 69 -7.08 -1.20 10.27
C ILE A 69 -6.05 -1.36 9.16
N ILE A 70 -5.38 -2.52 9.03
CA ILE A 70 -4.34 -2.70 8.02
C ILE A 70 -4.98 -2.84 6.63
N THR A 71 -6.11 -3.52 6.52
CA THR A 71 -6.89 -3.64 5.27
C THR A 71 -7.30 -2.27 4.74
N ILE A 72 -7.90 -1.42 5.58
CA ILE A 72 -8.33 -0.07 5.18
C ILE A 72 -7.11 0.78 4.83
N TRP A 73 -6.06 0.74 5.65
CA TRP A 73 -4.83 1.49 5.41
C TRP A 73 -4.15 1.12 4.10
N PHE A 74 -3.99 -0.18 3.81
CA PHE A 74 -3.41 -0.64 2.55
C PHE A 74 -4.29 -0.28 1.36
N SER A 75 -5.62 -0.36 1.50
CA SER A 75 -6.54 0.05 0.44
C SER A 75 -6.37 1.52 0.05
N ILE A 76 -6.21 2.41 1.04
CA ILE A 76 -5.90 3.82 0.83
C ILE A 76 -4.54 3.99 0.14
N MET A 77 -3.50 3.28 0.61
CA MET A 77 -2.18 3.34 -0.03
C MET A 77 -2.23 2.84 -1.49
N GLY A 78 -3.02 1.82 -1.79
CA GLY A 78 -3.27 1.36 -3.16
C GLY A 78 -3.92 2.44 -4.02
N ALA A 79 -4.91 3.17 -3.48
CA ALA A 79 -5.56 4.27 -4.18
C ALA A 79 -4.61 5.45 -4.42
N VAL A 80 -3.78 5.80 -3.43
CA VAL A 80 -2.72 6.80 -3.54
C VAL A 80 -1.72 6.40 -4.62
N LEU A 81 -1.25 5.16 -4.62
CA LEU A 81 -0.33 4.63 -5.64
C LEU A 81 -0.92 4.77 -7.04
N VAL A 82 -2.16 4.30 -7.24
CA VAL A 82 -2.86 4.42 -8.52
C VAL A 82 -2.96 5.88 -8.97
N SER A 83 -3.31 6.78 -8.05
CA SER A 83 -3.48 8.21 -8.35
C SER A 83 -2.14 8.84 -8.77
N LEU A 84 -1.07 8.63 -8.00
CA LEU A 84 0.26 9.13 -8.31
C LEU A 84 0.81 8.54 -9.63
N SER A 85 0.60 7.24 -9.87
CA SER A 85 1.02 6.59 -11.12
C SER A 85 0.26 7.12 -12.34
N ARG A 86 -1.05 7.39 -12.21
CA ARG A 86 -1.86 7.98 -13.30
C ARG A 86 -1.42 9.41 -13.62
N LEU A 87 -1.10 10.19 -12.60
CA LEU A 87 -0.56 11.54 -12.74
C LEU A 87 0.92 11.56 -13.15
N LYS A 88 1.55 10.39 -13.30
CA LYS A 88 2.98 10.23 -13.61
C LYS A 88 3.89 11.01 -12.65
N ILE A 89 3.46 11.15 -11.39
CA ILE A 89 4.21 11.88 -10.37
C ILE A 89 5.45 11.08 -10.02
N THR A 90 6.61 11.68 -10.26
CA THR A 90 7.91 11.18 -9.81
C THR A 90 8.63 12.29 -9.08
N TYR A 91 9.49 11.89 -8.15
CA TYR A 91 10.28 12.78 -7.31
C TYR A 91 11.74 12.29 -7.31
N THR A 92 12.18 11.74 -8.44
CA THR A 92 13.53 11.20 -8.66
C THR A 92 14.62 12.26 -8.58
N THR A 93 14.30 13.50 -8.94
CA THR A 93 15.20 14.66 -8.92
C THR A 93 15.55 15.13 -7.51
N PHE A 94 14.77 14.75 -6.50
CA PHE A 94 15.03 15.12 -5.12
C PHE A 94 16.14 14.28 -4.49
N PRO A 95 16.89 14.84 -3.52
CA PRO A 95 17.82 14.10 -2.67
C PRO A 95 17.16 12.90 -1.98
N LEU A 96 17.95 11.88 -1.69
CA LEU A 96 17.50 10.62 -1.06
C LEU A 96 16.66 10.85 0.20
N VAL A 97 17.08 11.78 1.06
CA VAL A 97 16.38 12.10 2.32
C VAL A 97 14.97 12.62 2.04
N ILE A 98 14.82 13.54 1.09
CA ILE A 98 13.51 14.10 0.72
C ILE A 98 12.62 13.02 0.10
N ARG A 99 13.19 12.12 -0.72
CA ARG A 99 12.46 10.96 -1.26
C ARG A 99 11.94 10.04 -0.16
N GLY A 100 12.78 9.77 0.85
CA GLY A 100 12.40 9.04 2.04
C GLY A 100 11.25 9.70 2.81
N LEU A 101 11.35 11.01 3.03
CA LEU A 101 10.32 11.79 3.71
C LEU A 101 8.99 11.80 2.95
N ILE A 102 9.02 11.90 1.61
CA ILE A 102 7.81 11.82 0.78
C ILE A 102 7.16 10.44 0.95
N ASN A 103 7.93 9.35 0.78
CA ASN A 103 7.41 7.99 0.92
C ASN A 103 6.83 7.73 2.31
N LEU A 104 7.56 8.09 3.36
CA LEU A 104 7.10 7.96 4.75
C LEU A 104 5.86 8.82 5.02
N GLY A 105 5.85 10.05 4.51
CA GLY A 105 4.70 10.96 4.61
C GLY A 105 3.44 10.35 4.00
N LEU A 106 3.53 9.78 2.79
CA LEU A 106 2.41 9.11 2.14
C LEU A 106 1.88 7.94 2.97
N ILE A 107 2.76 7.14 3.56
CA ILE A 107 2.42 5.99 4.42
C ILE A 107 1.70 6.46 5.69
N LEU A 108 2.26 7.44 6.39
CA LEU A 108 1.73 7.98 7.64
C LEU A 108 0.41 8.74 7.44
N LEU A 109 0.29 9.53 6.38
CA LEU A 109 -0.95 10.22 6.04
C LEU A 109 -2.05 9.21 5.69
N SER A 110 -1.73 8.17 4.92
CA SER A 110 -2.67 7.08 4.63
C SER A 110 -3.14 6.38 5.90
N TYR A 111 -2.25 6.18 6.87
CA TYR A 111 -2.60 5.58 8.16
C TYR A 111 -3.52 6.50 8.98
N GLY A 112 -3.22 7.80 9.02
CA GLY A 112 -4.06 8.80 9.69
C GLY A 112 -5.49 8.81 9.13
N ILE A 113 -5.63 8.78 7.79
CA ILE A 113 -6.93 8.69 7.12
C ILE A 113 -7.64 7.38 7.49
N ALA A 114 -6.94 6.24 7.46
CA ALA A 114 -7.52 4.94 7.82
C ALA A 114 -8.09 4.94 9.25
N LYS A 115 -7.34 5.52 10.19
CA LYS A 115 -7.78 5.64 11.59
C LYS A 115 -9.01 6.53 11.73
N LEU A 116 -9.04 7.67 11.03
CA LEU A 116 -10.19 8.56 11.04
C LEU A 116 -11.45 7.89 10.47
N LEU A 117 -11.31 7.12 9.38
CA LEU A 117 -12.42 6.38 8.79
C LEU A 117 -12.98 5.32 9.75
N LEU A 118 -12.12 4.58 10.46
CA LEU A 118 -12.60 3.59 11.44
C LEU A 118 -13.32 4.25 12.60
N ILE A 119 -12.77 5.34 13.16
CA ILE A 119 -13.45 6.08 14.25
C ILE A 119 -14.82 6.58 13.80
N ALA A 120 -14.95 7.05 12.55
CA ALA A 120 -16.21 7.54 12.00
C ALA A 120 -17.24 6.42 11.71
N VAL A 121 -16.81 5.17 11.61
CA VAL A 121 -17.70 4.00 11.41
C VAL A 121 -18.14 3.41 12.75
N ASP A 122 -17.29 3.49 13.78
CA ASP A 122 -17.55 2.93 15.11
C ASP A 122 -18.22 3.92 16.09
N GLY A 123 -18.30 5.21 15.75
CA GLY A 123 -18.89 6.28 16.55
C GLY A 123 -20.26 6.73 16.06
#